data_AF-A0A2N6VIC8-F1
#
_entry.id   AF-A0A2N6VIC8-F1
#
_cell.length_a   1.000
_cell.length_b   1.000
_cell.length_c   1.000
_cell.angle_alpha   90.00
_cell.angle_beta   90.00
_cell.angle_gamma   90.00
#
_symmetry.space_group_name_H-M   'P 1'
#
loop_
_entity.id
_entity.type
_entity.pdbx_description
1 polymer ?
#
loop_
_entity_poly.entity_id
_entity_poly.type
_entity_poly.pdbx_seq_one_letter_code
_entity_poly.pdbx_strand_id
1 'polypeptide(L)' 'MAIRGVNVDGVVRTLLMRGLIVEVDSDDAGGARQYVTSQVFLESMGIDSLDQLPDIAPYLPEDVPADD' A
#
# COMPACT_ATOMS: atom_id res chain seq x y z
N MET A 1 4.47 -20.07 13.64
CA MET A 1 5.38 -19.03 14.16
C MET A 1 4.98 -17.72 13.50
N ALA A 2 4.36 -16.81 14.25
CA ALA A 2 3.99 -15.50 13.75
C ALA A 2 5.27 -14.66 13.57
N ILE A 3 5.58 -14.29 12.33
CA ILE A 3 6.62 -13.32 12.04
C ILE A 3 6.17 -12.03 12.75
N ARG A 4 6.96 -11.59 13.74
CA ARG A 4 6.67 -10.61 14.81
C ARG A 4 5.56 -9.60 14.46
N GLY A 5 4.60 -9.46 15.39
CA GLY A 5 3.52 -8.47 15.35
C GLY A 5 3.97 -7.04 15.07
N VAL A 6 4.08 -6.71 13.79
CA VAL A 6 4.06 -5.34 13.32
C VAL A 6 2.60 -4.93 13.36
N ASN A 7 2.23 -4.10 14.33
CA ASN A 7 0.89 -3.52 14.36
C ASN A 7 0.75 -2.61 13.13
N VAL A 8 -0.02 -3.06 12.14
CA VAL A 8 -0.21 -2.35 10.87
C VAL A 8 -0.94 -1.03 11.07
N ASP A 9 -1.77 -0.89 12.12
CA ASP A 9 -2.45 0.38 12.44
C ASP A 9 -1.44 1.50 12.74
N GLY A 10 -0.35 1.18 13.44
CA GLY A 10 0.73 2.12 13.71
C GLY A 10 1.41 2.61 12.43
N VAL A 11 1.67 1.69 11.48
CA VAL A 11 2.27 2.02 10.18
C VAL A 11 1.31 2.86 9.34
N VAL A 12 0.05 2.44 9.21
CA VAL A 12 -1.00 3.15 8.46
C VAL A 12 -1.18 4.56 9.02
N ARG A 13 -1.23 4.71 10.35
CA ARG A 13 -1.33 6.02 11.00
C ARG A 13 -0.11 6.90 10.71
N THR A 14 1.10 6.35 10.70
CA THR A 14 2.30 7.12 10.32
C THR A 14 2.28 7.53 8.85
N LEU A 15 1.86 6.64 7.95
CA LEU A 15 1.73 6.95 6.52
C LEU A 15 0.68 8.04 6.27
N LEU A 16 -0.47 7.98 6.94
CA LEU A 16 -1.51 9.02 6.91
C LEU A 16 -1.00 10.35 7.47
N MET A 17 -0.33 10.35 8.62
CA MET A 17 0.23 11.58 9.22
C MET A 17 1.27 12.26 8.31
N ARG A 18 2.00 11.48 7.51
CA ARG A 18 2.96 12.00 6.53
C ARG A 18 2.31 12.34 5.18
N GLY A 19 1.02 12.07 5.01
CA GLY A 19 0.29 12.27 3.77
C GLY A 19 0.73 11.34 2.64
N LEU A 20 1.44 10.23 2.93
CA LEU A 20 1.91 9.27 1.92
C LEU A 20 0.77 8.39 1.39
N ILE A 21 -0.28 8.20 2.19
CA ILE A 21 -1.52 7.55 1.79
C ILE A 21 -2.70 8.42 2.18
N VAL A 22 -3.83 8.22 1.50
CA VAL A 22 -5.12 8.86 1.79
C VAL A 22 -6.22 7.81 1.87
N GLU A 23 -7.22 8.06 2.71
CA GLU A 23 -8.43 7.22 2.78
C GLU A 23 -9.38 7.61 1.65
N VAL A 24 -9.90 6.62 0.96
CA VAL A 24 -10.94 6.77 -0.06
C VAL A 24 -12.14 5.92 0.34
N ASP A 25 -13.34 6.41 0.02
CA ASP A 25 -14.55 5.60 0.18
C ASP A 25 -14.42 4.35 -0.68
N SER A 26 -14.58 3.20 -0.03
CA SER A 26 -14.67 1.92 -0.73
C SER A 26 -16.12 1.71 -1.10
N ASP A 27 -16.40 1.51 -2.40
CA ASP A 27 -17.75 1.23 -2.90
C ASP A 27 -18.25 -0.17 -2.46
N ASP A 28 -17.34 -0.98 -1.92
CA ASP A 28 -17.64 -2.28 -1.34
C ASP A 28 -18.56 -2.15 -0.12
N ALA A 29 -19.73 -2.76 -0.22
CA ALA A 29 -20.77 -2.83 0.81
C ALA A 29 -20.31 -3.37 2.18
N GLY A 30 -19.05 -3.81 2.29
CA GLY A 30 -18.41 -4.36 3.48
C GLY A 30 -17.87 -3.32 4.48
N GLY A 31 -17.92 -2.02 4.19
CA GLY A 31 -17.54 -0.97 5.15
C GLY A 31 -16.05 -0.94 5.52
N ALA A 32 -15.20 -1.61 4.72
CA ALA A 32 -13.76 -1.54 4.88
C ALA A 32 -13.24 -0.19 4.37
N ARG A 33 -12.27 0.39 5.10
CA ARG A 33 -11.57 1.59 4.65
C ARG A 33 -10.57 1.23 3.58
N GLN A 34 -10.62 1.91 2.45
CA GLN A 34 -9.65 1.76 1.37
C GLN A 34 -8.63 2.88 1.46
N TYR A 35 -7.36 2.53 1.27
CA TYR A 35 -6.25 3.48 1.26
C TYR A 35 -5.56 3.45 -0.10
N VAL A 36 -5.23 4.62 -0.61
CA VAL A 36 -4.47 4.77 -1.87
C VAL A 36 -3.24 5.64 -1.63
N THR A 37 -2.19 5.44 -2.42
CA THR A 37 -1.00 6.29 -2.40
C THR A 37 -1.33 7.69 -2.90
N SER A 38 -0.71 8.71 -2.29
CA SER A 38 -0.88 10.10 -2.70
C SER A 38 0.22 10.55 -3.68
N GLN A 39 0.11 11.78 -4.18
CA GLN A 39 1.17 12.42 -4.93
C GLN A 39 2.45 12.62 -4.10
N VAL A 40 2.31 12.89 -2.79
CA VAL A 40 3.45 13.06 -1.86
C VAL A 40 4.28 11.77 -1.77
N PHE A 41 3.64 10.60 -1.93
CA PHE A 41 4.36 9.33 -2.00
C PHE A 41 5.28 9.26 -3.22
N LEU A 42 4.78 9.64 -4.39
CA LEU A 42 5.57 9.66 -5.63
C LEU A 42 6.76 10.62 -5.53
N GLU A 43 6.52 11.84 -5.01
CA GLU A 43 7.56 12.83 -4.75
C GLU A 43 8.62 12.31 -3.77
N SER A 44 8.20 11.67 -2.67
CA SER A 44 9.12 11.08 -1.69
C SER A 44 9.92 9.91 -2.24
N MET A 45 9.39 9.20 -3.23
CA MET A 45 10.06 8.09 -3.92
C MET A 45 10.94 8.57 -5.10
N GLY A 46 10.80 9.83 -5.53
CA GLY A 46 11.53 10.39 -6.66
C GLY A 46 11.08 9.83 -8.02
N ILE A 47 9.81 9.45 -8.14
CA ILE A 47 9.21 8.90 -9.36
C ILE A 47 7.98 9.72 -9.77
N ASP A 48 7.66 9.73 -11.06
CA ASP A 48 6.51 10.50 -11.57
C ASP A 48 5.22 9.67 -11.71
N SER A 49 5.33 8.33 -11.68
CA SER A 49 4.20 7.41 -11.76
C SER A 49 4.47 6.09 -11.03
N LEU A 50 3.41 5.40 -10.60
CA LEU A 50 3.47 4.06 -10.04
C LEU A 50 4.01 3.03 -11.04
N ASP A 51 3.91 3.29 -12.35
CA ASP A 51 4.46 2.41 -13.41
C ASP A 51 5.99 2.33 -13.39
N GLN A 52 6.66 3.27 -12.71
CA GLN A 52 8.11 3.28 -12.55
C GLN A 52 8.58 2.40 -11.38
N LEU A 53 7.65 1.80 -10.62
CA LEU A 53 8.00 0.90 -9.53
C LEU A 53 8.65 -0.37 -10.08
N PRO A 54 9.73 -0.85 -9.43
CA PRO A 54 10.38 -2.10 -9.84
C PRO A 54 9.41 -3.27 -9.67
N ASP A 55 9.50 -4.23 -10.58
CA ASP A 55 8.71 -5.45 -10.51
C ASP A 55 9.02 -6.22 -9.22
N ILE A 56 7.97 -6.59 -8.50
CA ILE A 56 8.05 -7.35 -7.26
C ILE A 56 8.23 -8.86 -7.51
N ALA A 57 8.16 -9.32 -8.76
CA ALA A 57 8.20 -10.74 -9.19
C ALA A 57 9.20 -11.65 -8.46
N PRO A 58 10.47 -11.27 -8.16
CA PRO A 58 11.39 -12.15 -7.44
C PRO A 58 11.07 -12.31 -5.93
N TYR A 59 10.14 -11.52 -5.38
CA TYR A 59 9.76 -11.52 -3.96
C TYR A 59 8.31 -11.93 -3.70
N LEU A 60 7.50 -12.19 -4.75
CA LEU A 60 6.16 -12.73 -4.53
C LEU A 60 6.27 -14.14 -3.94
N PRO A 61 5.46 -14.46 -2.92
CA PRO A 61 5.22 -15.84 -2.54
C PRO A 61 4.73 -16.61 -3.78
N GLU A 62 5.24 -17.82 -3.97
CA GLU A 62 4.90 -18.72 -5.08
C GLU A 62 3.39 -19.02 -5.22
N ASP A 63 2.59 -18.73 -4.18
CA ASP A 63 1.14 -18.96 -4.11
C ASP A 63 0.25 -17.73 -4.42
N VAL A 64 0.80 -16.57 -4.83
CA VAL A 64 -0.04 -15.43 -5.21
C VAL A 64 -0.58 -15.66 -6.62
N PRO A 65 -1.92 -15.77 -6.82
CA PRO A 65 -2.48 -15.89 -8.15
C PRO A 65 -2.10 -14.66 -8.98
N ALA A 66 -1.55 -14.88 -10.18
CA ALA A 66 -1.32 -13.81 -11.14
C ALA A 66 -2.68 -13.23 -11.54
N ASP A 67 -2.92 -11.97 -11.19
CA ASP A 67 -4.07 -11.19 -11.68
C ASP A 67 -3.89 -11.01 -13.20
N ASP A 68 -4.86 -11.49 -14.00
CA ASP A 68 -4.93 -11.37 -15.48
C ASP A 68 -5.80 -10.17 -15.89
#